data_AF-T1WL23-F1
#
_entry.id   AF-T1WL23-F1
#
_cell.length_a   1.000
_cell.length_b   1.000
_cell.length_c   1.000
_cell.angle_alpha   90.00
_cell.angle_beta   90.00
_cell.angle_gamma   90.00
#
_symmetry.space_group_name_H-M   'P 1'
#
loop_
_entity.id
_entity.type
_entity.pdbx_description
1 polymer ?
#
loop_
_entity_poly.entity_id
_entity_poly.type
_entity_poly.pdbx_seq_one_letter_code
_entity_poly.pdbx_strand_id
1 'polypeptide(L)'
;VLDATQLYLGEIGYSPLLTAAAEIYFARRVLCGDESSRRRMIESNLRLVVKISRRYINRGLPLLDLIEEGNLGLIRAVEKFDPERGFRFSTYATWWIRQTIERAIMNQTRTIRLPIHVVKELNVYLRAARELSHKLDHDPSPEEIAEQLNKPVDYVSRMLRLNERISSVDTSFGNAAEKGLLDVLSDETDNDPENTTQNDDMKKSVVKWLFELSTKQREVLARRF
;
A
#
# COMPACT_ATOMS: atom_id res chain seq x y z
N VAL A 1 -23.90 13.28 15.43
CA VAL A 1 -22.81 13.18 14.44
C VAL A 1 -23.35 12.33 13.29
N LEU A 2 -23.41 12.87 12.07
CA LEU A 2 -23.87 12.12 10.90
C LEU A 2 -22.79 11.12 10.52
N ASP A 3 -23.10 9.82 10.59
CA ASP A 3 -22.20 8.76 10.15
C ASP A 3 -22.24 8.69 8.61
N ALA A 4 -21.13 9.05 7.96
CA ALA A 4 -21.01 9.05 6.51
C ALA A 4 -21.32 7.68 5.90
N THR A 5 -21.03 6.60 6.62
CA THR A 5 -21.34 5.24 6.17
C THR A 5 -22.84 4.98 6.13
N GLN A 6 -23.58 5.47 7.13
CA GLN A 6 -25.04 5.28 7.21
C GLN A 6 -25.77 6.11 6.15
N LEU A 7 -25.31 7.34 5.89
CA LEU A 7 -25.86 8.17 4.82
C LEU A 7 -25.71 7.48 3.45
N TYR A 8 -24.50 7.03 3.13
CA TYR A 8 -24.25 6.31 1.88
C TYR A 8 -25.09 5.03 1.75
N LEU A 9 -25.15 4.21 2.81
CA LEU A 9 -25.94 2.98 2.79
C LEU A 9 -27.45 3.23 2.66
N GLY A 10 -27.94 4.35 3.21
CA GLY A 10 -29.32 4.81 3.04
C GLY A 10 -29.61 5.17 1.58
N GLU A 11 -28.78 6.01 0.97
CA GLU A 11 -28.95 6.48 -0.41
C GLU A 11 -28.97 5.34 -1.43
N ILE A 12 -28.02 4.40 -1.35
CA ILE A 12 -27.98 3.24 -2.27
C ILE A 12 -29.15 2.27 -2.06
N GLY A 13 -29.83 2.34 -0.91
CA GLY A 13 -30.98 1.51 -0.58
C GLY A 13 -32.24 1.86 -1.38
N TYR A 14 -32.36 3.12 -1.83
CA TYR A 14 -33.52 3.61 -2.57
C TYR A 14 -33.53 3.16 -4.04
N SER A 15 -32.39 2.72 -4.59
CA SER A 15 -32.30 2.28 -5.99
C SER A 15 -32.89 0.87 -6.17
N PRO A 16 -33.84 0.67 -7.10
CA PRO A 16 -34.45 -0.64 -7.32
C PRO A 16 -33.46 -1.62 -7.99
N LEU A 17 -33.55 -2.89 -7.62
CA LEU A 17 -32.78 -3.97 -8.24
C LEU A 17 -33.31 -4.25 -9.65
N LEU A 18 -32.40 -4.55 -10.58
CA LEU A 18 -32.74 -4.90 -11.95
C LEU A 18 -33.10 -6.39 -12.08
N THR A 19 -34.08 -6.68 -12.94
CA THR A 19 -34.36 -8.05 -13.40
C THR A 19 -33.37 -8.46 -14.49
N ALA A 20 -33.26 -9.76 -14.80
CA ALA A 20 -32.38 -10.24 -15.86
C ALA A 20 -32.70 -9.61 -17.24
N ALA A 21 -33.99 -9.44 -17.55
CA ALA A 21 -34.41 -8.78 -18.79
C ALA A 21 -34.03 -7.28 -18.80
N ALA A 22 -34.15 -6.60 -17.67
CA ALA A 22 -33.75 -5.21 -17.54
C ALA A 22 -32.22 -5.03 -17.63
N GLU A 23 -31.44 -5.94 -17.04
CA GLU A 23 -29.97 -5.98 -17.18
C GLU A 23 -29.56 -6.01 -18.66
N ILE A 24 -30.16 -6.90 -19.46
CA ILE A 24 -29.89 -7.02 -20.90
C ILE A 24 -30.28 -5.73 -21.65
N TYR A 25 -31.48 -5.20 -21.36
CA TYR A 25 -31.98 -3.98 -22.01
C TYR A 25 -31.05 -2.78 -21.77
N PHE A 26 -30.67 -2.52 -20.51
CA PHE A 26 -29.78 -1.42 -20.19
C PHE A 26 -28.36 -1.66 -20.69
N ALA A 27 -27.84 -2.90 -20.61
CA ALA A 27 -26.51 -3.24 -21.10
C ALA A 27 -26.35 -2.96 -22.60
N ARG A 28 -27.35 -3.32 -23.43
CA ARG A 28 -27.34 -3.01 -24.86
C ARG A 28 -27.26 -1.50 -25.12
N ARG A 29 -28.02 -0.69 -24.37
CA ARG A 29 -27.98 0.77 -24.48
C ARG A 29 -26.66 1.37 -24.00
N VAL A 30 -26.04 0.80 -22.96
CA VAL A 30 -24.71 1.20 -22.50
C VAL A 30 -23.66 0.99 -23.59
N LEU A 31 -23.70 -0.13 -24.32
CA LEU A 31 -22.80 -0.38 -25.45
C LEU A 31 -23.01 0.61 -26.61
N CYS A 32 -24.23 1.15 -26.75
CA CYS A 32 -24.54 2.23 -27.70
C CYS A 32 -24.15 3.64 -27.18
N GLY A 33 -23.56 3.76 -25.98
CA GLY A 33 -23.13 5.04 -25.41
C GLY A 33 -24.18 5.79 -24.60
N ASP A 34 -25.25 5.15 -24.14
CA ASP A 34 -26.27 5.78 -23.30
C ASP A 34 -25.84 5.91 -21.83
N GLU A 35 -25.43 7.12 -21.44
CA GLU A 35 -25.02 7.46 -20.08
C GLU A 35 -26.14 7.26 -19.04
N SER A 36 -27.42 7.44 -19.42
CA SER A 36 -28.53 7.26 -18.47
C SER A 36 -28.69 5.79 -18.08
N SER A 37 -28.54 4.89 -19.05
CA SER A 37 -28.53 3.45 -18.83
C SER A 37 -27.32 3.01 -18.03
N ARG A 38 -26.15 3.62 -18.28
CA ARG A 38 -24.91 3.37 -17.53
C ARG A 38 -25.06 3.72 -16.06
N ARG A 39 -25.53 4.94 -15.77
CA ARG A 39 -25.79 5.40 -14.39
C ARG A 39 -26.78 4.47 -13.68
N ARG A 40 -27.89 4.13 -14.34
CA ARG A 40 -28.90 3.23 -13.77
C ARG A 40 -28.34 1.83 -13.47
N MET A 41 -27.54 1.25 -14.35
CA MET A 41 -26.88 -0.04 -14.10
C MET A 41 -25.93 0.02 -12.91
N ILE A 42 -25.18 1.12 -12.74
CA ILE A 42 -24.26 1.30 -11.61
C ILE A 42 -25.06 1.40 -10.31
N GLU A 43 -26.00 2.34 -10.22
CA GLU A 43 -26.80 2.62 -9.01
C GLU A 43 -27.55 1.39 -8.50
N SER A 44 -28.19 0.64 -9.40
CA SER A 44 -28.91 -0.60 -9.05
C SER A 44 -28.01 -1.70 -8.50
N ASN A 45 -26.69 -1.64 -8.72
CA ASN A 45 -25.73 -2.65 -8.32
C ASN A 45 -24.75 -2.21 -7.20
N LEU A 46 -24.85 -0.99 -6.66
CA LEU A 46 -23.99 -0.52 -5.56
C LEU A 46 -24.08 -1.42 -4.32
N ARG A 47 -25.24 -2.01 -4.05
CA ARG A 47 -25.45 -2.97 -2.95
C ARG A 47 -24.57 -4.22 -3.08
N LEU A 48 -24.26 -4.65 -4.31
CA LEU A 48 -23.36 -5.77 -4.57
C LEU A 48 -21.93 -5.42 -4.16
N VAL A 49 -21.47 -4.20 -4.45
CA VAL A 49 -20.14 -3.71 -4.07
C VAL A 49 -19.99 -3.77 -2.55
N VAL A 50 -20.93 -3.18 -1.81
CA VAL A 50 -20.92 -3.20 -0.34
C VAL A 50 -20.85 -4.62 0.21
N LYS A 51 -21.63 -5.56 -0.35
CA LYS A 51 -21.61 -6.98 0.06
C LYS A 51 -20.22 -7.61 -0.16
N ILE A 52 -19.53 -7.28 -1.25
CA ILE A 52 -18.21 -7.81 -1.55
C ILE A 52 -17.16 -7.15 -0.65
N SER A 53 -17.16 -5.82 -0.52
CA SER A 53 -16.20 -5.05 0.28
C SER A 53 -16.21 -5.44 1.75
N ARG A 54 -17.38 -5.82 2.31
CA ARG A 54 -17.48 -6.31 3.70
C ARG A 54 -16.57 -7.51 4.01
N ARG A 55 -16.24 -8.35 3.03
CA ARG A 55 -15.31 -9.49 3.22
C ARG A 55 -13.84 -9.08 3.35
N TYR A 56 -13.52 -7.83 3.02
CA TYR A 56 -12.16 -7.29 3.01
C TYR A 56 -11.92 -6.30 4.17
N ILE A 57 -12.87 -6.16 5.10
CA ILE A 57 -12.70 -5.38 6.33
C ILE A 57 -11.51 -5.94 7.13
N ASN A 58 -10.85 -5.07 7.90
CA ASN A 58 -9.67 -5.39 8.71
C ASN A 58 -8.41 -5.80 7.92
N ARG A 59 -8.36 -5.49 6.62
CA ARG A 59 -7.16 -5.72 5.78
C ARG A 59 -6.30 -4.47 5.56
N GLY A 60 -6.56 -3.39 6.30
CA GLY A 60 -5.74 -2.18 6.34
C GLY A 60 -6.33 -0.96 5.68
N LEU A 61 -7.45 -1.08 4.95
CA LEU A 61 -8.23 0.05 4.43
C LEU A 61 -9.58 0.14 5.17
N PRO A 62 -10.10 1.36 5.40
CA PRO A 62 -11.43 1.55 5.96
C PRO A 62 -12.51 1.09 4.97
N LEU A 63 -13.72 0.81 5.47
CA LEU A 63 -14.79 0.25 4.66
C LEU A 63 -15.19 1.16 3.49
N LEU A 64 -15.20 2.48 3.68
CA LEU A 64 -15.54 3.44 2.62
C LEU A 64 -14.54 3.37 1.47
N ASP A 65 -13.24 3.36 1.76
CA ASP A 65 -12.20 3.24 0.72
C ASP A 65 -12.31 1.92 -0.04
N LEU A 66 -12.63 0.81 0.65
CA LEU A 66 -12.90 -0.48 0.01
C LEU A 66 -14.16 -0.46 -0.86
N ILE A 67 -15.16 0.36 -0.52
CA ILE A 67 -16.37 0.54 -1.33
C ILE A 67 -16.03 1.36 -2.58
N GLU A 68 -15.30 2.47 -2.44
CA GLU A 68 -14.94 3.31 -3.58
C GLU A 68 -14.07 2.58 -4.60
N GLU A 69 -13.06 1.83 -4.15
CA GLU A 69 -12.25 0.99 -5.03
C GLU A 69 -13.07 -0.15 -5.68
N GLY A 70 -14.08 -0.64 -4.98
CA GLY A 70 -15.06 -1.57 -5.52
C GLY A 70 -15.99 -0.93 -6.57
N ASN A 71 -16.41 0.31 -6.37
CA ASN A 71 -17.23 1.09 -7.28
C ASN A 71 -16.48 1.34 -8.60
N LEU A 72 -15.17 1.63 -8.54
CA LEU A 72 -14.32 1.71 -9.73
C LEU A 72 -14.27 0.38 -10.51
N GLY A 73 -14.28 -0.75 -9.79
CA GLY A 73 -14.41 -2.08 -10.39
C GLY A 73 -15.77 -2.31 -11.05
N LEU A 74 -16.85 -1.91 -10.38
CA LEU A 74 -18.22 -1.99 -10.92
C LEU A 74 -18.37 -1.18 -12.20
N ILE A 75 -17.85 0.05 -12.24
CA ILE A 75 -17.89 0.92 -13.42
C ILE A 75 -17.24 0.22 -14.63
N ARG A 76 -16.04 -0.37 -14.44
CA ARG A 76 -15.37 -1.14 -15.49
C ARG A 76 -16.15 -2.39 -15.90
N ALA A 77 -16.83 -3.03 -14.95
CA ALA A 77 -17.69 -4.16 -15.26
C ALA A 77 -18.87 -3.75 -16.15
N VAL A 78 -19.51 -2.61 -15.88
CA VAL A 78 -20.62 -2.07 -16.69
C VAL A 78 -20.12 -1.74 -18.11
N GLU A 79 -18.96 -1.10 -18.24
CA GLU A 79 -18.39 -0.71 -19.54
C GLU A 79 -18.01 -1.89 -20.43
N LYS A 80 -17.63 -3.04 -19.84
CA LYS A 80 -17.15 -4.22 -20.56
C LYS A 80 -18.12 -5.40 -20.55
N PHE A 81 -19.32 -5.21 -19.99
CA PHE A 81 -20.30 -6.28 -19.91
C PHE A 81 -20.89 -6.59 -21.28
N ASP A 82 -20.94 -7.87 -21.60
CA ASP A 82 -21.48 -8.39 -22.86
C ASP A 82 -22.82 -9.10 -22.58
N PRO A 83 -23.97 -8.51 -22.95
CA PRO A 83 -25.28 -9.08 -22.68
C PRO A 83 -25.59 -10.32 -23.52
N GLU A 84 -24.90 -10.54 -24.64
CA GLU A 84 -25.20 -11.64 -25.57
C GLU A 84 -24.64 -12.99 -25.07
N ARG A 85 -23.78 -12.98 -24.06
CA ARG A 85 -23.22 -14.20 -23.45
C ARG A 85 -24.19 -14.97 -22.55
N GLY A 86 -25.33 -14.39 -22.19
CA GLY A 86 -26.36 -15.05 -21.38
C GLY A 86 -26.04 -15.27 -19.90
N PHE A 87 -24.92 -14.75 -19.39
CA PHE A 87 -24.60 -14.77 -17.96
C PHE A 87 -25.17 -13.55 -17.23
N ARG A 88 -25.53 -13.72 -15.95
CA ARG A 88 -25.98 -12.59 -15.11
C ARG A 88 -24.87 -11.57 -14.91
N PHE A 89 -25.25 -10.29 -14.92
CA PHE A 89 -24.32 -9.18 -14.71
C PHE A 89 -23.56 -9.30 -13.37
N SER A 90 -24.26 -9.70 -12.30
CA SER A 90 -23.67 -9.86 -10.96
C SER A 90 -22.51 -10.85 -10.92
N THR A 91 -22.56 -11.92 -11.72
CA THR A 91 -21.48 -12.91 -11.85
C THR A 91 -20.22 -12.26 -12.42
N TYR A 92 -20.38 -11.46 -13.48
CA TYR A 92 -19.27 -10.75 -14.13
C TYR A 92 -18.70 -9.62 -13.25
N ALA A 93 -19.59 -8.80 -12.68
CA ALA A 93 -19.21 -7.68 -11.83
C ALA A 93 -18.44 -8.13 -10.59
N THR A 94 -18.77 -9.29 -10.02
CA THR A 94 -18.06 -9.84 -8.85
C THR A 94 -16.56 -10.00 -9.10
N TRP A 95 -16.13 -10.38 -10.30
CA TRP A 95 -14.71 -10.51 -10.65
C TRP A 95 -13.99 -9.16 -10.67
N TRP A 96 -14.58 -8.16 -11.33
CA TRP A 96 -14.00 -6.82 -11.41
C TRP A 96 -13.93 -6.13 -10.04
N ILE A 97 -15.01 -6.19 -9.26
CA ILE A 97 -15.07 -5.61 -7.92
C ILE A 97 -14.01 -6.26 -7.03
N ARG A 98 -13.89 -7.60 -7.04
CA ARG A 98 -12.85 -8.30 -6.29
C ARG A 98 -11.45 -7.85 -6.71
N GLN A 99 -11.20 -7.81 -8.02
CA GLN A 99 -9.89 -7.51 -8.56
C GLN A 99 -9.43 -6.09 -8.22
N THR A 100 -10.32 -5.09 -8.30
CA THR A 100 -9.96 -3.71 -7.96
C THR A 100 -9.72 -3.54 -6.46
N ILE A 101 -10.56 -4.12 -5.61
CA ILE A 101 -10.38 -4.10 -4.16
C ILE A 101 -9.05 -4.76 -3.75
N GLU A 102 -8.77 -5.97 -4.25
CA GLU A 102 -7.51 -6.67 -3.94
C GLU A 102 -6.30 -5.88 -4.43
N ARG A 103 -6.39 -5.26 -5.60
CA ARG A 103 -5.33 -4.40 -6.15
C ARG A 103 -5.14 -3.14 -5.31
N ALA A 104 -6.20 -2.52 -4.82
CA ALA A 104 -6.14 -1.34 -3.97
C ALA A 104 -5.45 -1.66 -2.64
N ILE A 105 -5.85 -2.74 -1.98
CA ILE A 105 -5.22 -3.24 -0.74
C ILE A 105 -3.71 -3.46 -0.97
N MET A 106 -3.32 -4.14 -2.04
CA MET A 106 -1.89 -4.37 -2.34
C MET A 106 -1.10 -3.08 -2.58
N ASN A 107 -1.74 -2.01 -3.03
CA ASN A 107 -1.10 -0.77 -3.45
C ASN A 107 -1.07 0.31 -2.36
N GLN A 108 -2.08 0.36 -1.49
CA GLN A 108 -2.36 1.47 -0.57
C GLN A 108 -2.18 1.09 0.91
N THR A 109 -2.24 -0.20 1.26
CA THR A 109 -2.17 -0.62 2.68
C THR A 109 -0.81 -0.40 3.34
N ARG A 110 0.28 -0.26 2.58
CA ARG A 110 1.62 -0.03 3.12
C ARG A 110 2.02 1.44 2.95
N THR A 111 2.58 2.02 4.00
CA THR A 111 3.15 3.38 3.99
C THR A 111 4.27 3.50 2.95
N ILE A 112 5.18 2.53 2.90
CA ILE A 112 6.14 2.38 1.80
C ILE A 112 5.52 1.47 0.75
N ARG A 113 5.22 2.04 -0.41
CA ARG A 113 4.58 1.34 -1.52
C ARG A 113 5.47 0.20 -2.03
N LEU A 114 4.93 -1.02 -2.02
CA LEU A 114 5.55 -2.18 -2.66
C LEU A 114 4.89 -2.47 -4.02
N PRO A 115 5.67 -2.86 -5.06
CA PRO A 115 5.10 -3.33 -6.32
C PRO A 115 4.23 -4.58 -6.16
N ILE A 116 3.21 -4.73 -7.01
CA ILE A 116 2.23 -5.83 -6.93
C ILE A 116 2.90 -7.22 -7.01
N HIS A 117 3.92 -7.39 -7.86
CA HIS A 117 4.61 -8.66 -8.00
C HIS A 117 5.33 -9.06 -6.71
N VAL A 118 5.99 -8.10 -6.02
CA VAL A 118 6.64 -8.32 -4.73
C VAL A 118 5.62 -8.72 -3.66
N VAL A 119 4.47 -8.05 -3.60
CA VAL A 119 3.40 -8.38 -2.64
C VAL A 119 2.81 -9.78 -2.91
N LYS A 120 2.65 -10.15 -4.19
CA LYS A 120 2.18 -11.49 -4.56
C LYS A 120 3.18 -12.58 -4.15
N GLU A 121 4.47 -12.37 -4.41
CA GLU A 121 5.52 -13.29 -3.98
C GLU A 121 5.55 -13.40 -2.45
N LEU A 122 5.50 -12.27 -1.74
CA LEU A 122 5.44 -12.24 -0.28
C LEU A 122 4.26 -13.07 0.27
N ASN A 123 3.07 -12.96 -0.33
CA ASN A 123 1.91 -13.75 0.07
C ASN A 123 2.06 -15.26 -0.21
N VAL A 124 2.92 -15.67 -1.15
CA VAL A 124 3.27 -17.08 -1.34
C VAL A 124 4.15 -17.55 -0.18
N TYR A 125 5.19 -16.80 0.17
CA TYR A 125 6.05 -17.09 1.33
C TYR A 125 5.27 -17.14 2.64
N LEU A 126 4.39 -16.17 2.89
CA LEU A 126 3.54 -16.14 4.10
C LEU A 126 2.49 -17.25 4.14
N ARG A 127 2.12 -17.84 3.00
CA ARG A 127 1.25 -19.03 2.97
C ARG A 127 2.06 -20.28 3.27
N ALA A 128 3.21 -20.44 2.64
CA ALA A 128 4.15 -21.53 2.91
C ALA A 128 4.57 -21.56 4.39
N ALA A 129 4.93 -20.41 4.95
CA ALA A 129 5.25 -20.26 6.37
C ALA A 129 4.09 -20.73 7.28
N ARG A 130 2.84 -20.36 6.96
CA ARG A 130 1.67 -20.84 7.72
C ARG A 130 1.43 -22.35 7.56
N GLU A 131 1.67 -22.91 6.39
CA GLU A 131 1.58 -24.36 6.17
C GLU A 131 2.67 -25.12 6.93
N LEU A 132 3.89 -24.57 7.02
CA LEU A 132 4.98 -25.12 7.81
C LEU A 132 4.71 -25.01 9.31
N SER A 133 4.24 -23.86 9.79
CA SER A 133 3.89 -23.68 11.21
C SER A 133 2.75 -24.59 11.67
N HIS A 134 1.97 -25.16 10.75
CA HIS A 134 0.96 -26.18 11.06
C HIS A 134 1.54 -27.60 11.15
N LYS A 135 2.71 -27.84 10.56
CA LYS A 135 3.40 -29.14 10.56
C LYS A 135 4.54 -29.19 11.58
N LEU A 136 5.18 -28.04 11.79
CA LEU A 136 6.26 -27.80 12.74
C LEU A 136 5.66 -27.19 13.99
N ASP A 137 6.11 -27.62 15.17
CA ASP A 137 5.67 -27.07 16.45
C ASP A 137 6.38 -25.74 16.82
N HIS A 138 6.95 -25.05 15.82
CA HIS A 138 7.63 -23.76 15.97
C HIS A 138 7.42 -22.87 14.75
N ASP A 139 7.74 -21.58 14.90
CA ASP A 139 7.75 -20.65 13.78
C ASP A 139 8.83 -21.05 12.76
N PRO A 140 8.51 -21.10 11.46
CA PRO A 140 9.42 -21.61 10.46
C PRO A 140 10.58 -20.64 10.22
N SER A 141 11.78 -21.19 10.09
CA SER A 141 12.96 -20.40 9.76
C SER A 141 12.96 -19.97 8.28
N PRO A 142 13.68 -18.91 7.90
CA PRO A 142 13.84 -18.54 6.50
C PRO A 142 14.43 -19.67 5.63
N GLU A 143 15.24 -20.55 6.23
CA GLU A 143 15.84 -21.72 5.58
C GLU A 143 14.80 -22.79 5.27
N GLU A 144 13.90 -23.10 6.20
CA GLU A 144 12.83 -24.07 6.02
C GLU A 144 11.81 -23.63 4.95
N ILE A 145 11.47 -22.33 4.95
CA ILE A 145 10.59 -21.75 3.93
C ILE A 145 11.27 -21.81 2.54
N ALA A 146 12.59 -21.56 2.50
CA ALA A 146 13.38 -21.62 1.29
C ALA A 146 13.47 -23.05 0.72
N GLU A 147 13.65 -24.04 1.59
CA GLU A 147 13.65 -25.46 1.24
C GLU A 147 12.28 -25.90 0.67
N GLN A 148 11.18 -25.57 1.34
CA GLN A 148 9.84 -25.94 0.88
C GLN A 148 9.52 -25.34 -0.50
N LEU A 149 9.96 -24.11 -0.76
CA LEU A 149 9.67 -23.39 -2.00
C LEU A 149 10.75 -23.56 -3.08
N ASN A 150 11.82 -24.31 -2.80
CA ASN A 150 12.98 -24.47 -3.67
C ASN A 150 13.55 -23.12 -4.16
N LYS A 151 13.81 -22.21 -3.22
CA LYS A 151 14.35 -20.87 -3.52
C LYS A 151 15.59 -20.55 -2.68
N PRO A 152 16.45 -19.60 -3.09
CA PRO A 152 17.60 -19.19 -2.30
C PRO A 152 17.20 -18.56 -0.97
N VAL A 153 17.87 -18.97 0.12
CA VAL A 153 17.65 -18.45 1.48
C VAL A 153 17.79 -16.94 1.56
N ASP A 154 18.82 -16.38 0.90
CA ASP A 154 19.05 -14.93 0.84
C ASP A 154 17.86 -14.18 0.25
N TYR A 155 17.22 -14.73 -0.80
CA TYR A 155 16.05 -14.10 -1.41
C TYR A 155 14.84 -14.14 -0.47
N VAL A 156 14.61 -15.26 0.22
CA VAL A 156 13.53 -15.38 1.22
C VAL A 156 13.76 -14.40 2.38
N SER A 157 14.98 -14.32 2.90
CA SER A 157 15.34 -13.38 3.97
C SER A 157 15.10 -11.92 3.56
N ARG A 158 15.53 -11.53 2.35
CA ARG A 158 15.24 -10.19 1.80
C ARG A 158 13.75 -9.93 1.68
N MET A 159 12.96 -10.90 1.22
CA MET A 159 11.50 -10.75 1.12
C MET A 159 10.82 -10.62 2.49
N LEU A 160 11.30 -11.35 3.50
CA LEU A 160 10.76 -11.27 4.85
C LEU A 160 11.08 -9.92 5.52
N ARG A 161 12.27 -9.33 5.26
CA ARG A 161 12.59 -7.96 5.72
C ARG A 161 11.63 -6.92 5.14
N LEU A 162 11.22 -7.06 3.88
CA LEU A 162 10.21 -6.17 3.28
C LEU A 162 8.81 -6.31 3.90
N ASN A 163 8.56 -7.40 4.63
CA ASN A 163 7.28 -7.59 5.30
C ASN A 163 7.15 -6.73 6.58
N GLU A 164 8.27 -6.35 7.19
CA GLU A 164 8.29 -5.53 8.41
C GLU A 164 7.45 -4.27 8.22
N ARG A 165 6.59 -4.00 9.20
CA ARG A 165 5.71 -2.83 9.19
C ARG A 165 6.40 -1.68 9.90
N ILE A 166 6.12 -0.48 9.43
CA ILE A 166 6.61 0.75 10.03
C ILE A 166 5.90 0.97 11.38
N SER A 167 6.67 1.30 12.40
CA SER A 167 6.19 1.74 13.70
C SER A 167 6.01 3.25 13.71
N SER A 168 4.97 3.75 14.39
CA SER A 168 4.80 5.19 14.55
C SER A 168 5.82 5.73 15.55
N VAL A 169 6.45 6.85 15.19
CA VAL A 169 7.45 7.55 16.03
C VAL A 169 6.80 8.18 17.27
N ASP A 170 5.50 8.49 17.20
CA ASP A 170 4.71 9.00 18.32
C ASP A 170 4.28 7.89 19.32
N THR A 171 4.62 6.63 19.03
CA THR A 171 4.28 5.53 19.93
C THR A 171 5.08 5.68 21.23
N SER A 172 4.39 5.86 22.35
CA SER A 172 5.02 5.91 23.67
C SER A 172 5.72 4.58 23.98
N PHE A 173 6.94 4.66 24.51
CA PHE A 173 7.71 3.47 24.89
C PHE A 173 7.79 3.34 26.42
N GLY A 174 7.39 2.17 26.95
CA GLY A 174 7.38 1.88 28.39
C GLY A 174 6.12 2.38 29.13
N ASN A 175 6.12 2.30 30.46
CA ASN A 175 4.97 2.67 31.31
C ASN A 175 4.78 4.20 31.46
N ALA A 176 5.73 5.01 31.00
CA ALA A 176 5.65 6.46 31.07
C ALA A 176 5.07 7.00 29.76
N ALA A 177 3.82 7.46 29.81
CA ALA A 177 3.09 8.02 28.66
C ALA A 177 3.70 9.33 28.11
N GLU A 178 4.76 9.86 28.71
CA GLU A 178 5.32 11.17 28.36
C GLU A 178 6.41 11.14 27.30
N LYS A 179 7.09 10.01 27.07
CA LYS A 179 8.23 9.95 26.14
C LYS A 179 7.90 9.13 24.90
N GLY A 180 7.96 9.80 23.74
CA GLY A 180 7.81 9.17 22.44
C GLY A 180 9.12 8.54 21.97
N LEU A 181 9.04 7.72 20.91
CA LEU A 181 10.24 7.18 20.26
C LEU A 181 11.07 8.31 19.64
N LEU A 182 10.43 9.41 19.23
CA LEU A 182 11.08 10.62 18.73
C LEU A 182 12.13 11.19 19.70
N ASP A 183 11.84 11.15 21.00
CA ASP A 183 12.70 11.76 22.03
C ASP A 183 14.01 10.99 22.24
N VAL A 184 14.10 9.77 21.72
CA VAL A 184 15.28 8.89 21.82
C VAL A 184 16.10 8.91 20.52
N LEU A 185 15.45 9.18 19.38
CA LEU A 185 16.11 9.20 18.09
C LEU A 185 17.06 10.40 18.03
N SER A 186 18.34 10.10 17.82
CA SER A 186 19.38 11.12 17.63
C SER A 186 19.40 11.57 16.17
N ASP A 187 19.71 12.84 15.93
CA ASP A 187 19.95 13.36 14.58
C ASP A 187 21.37 12.96 14.15
N GLU A 188 21.48 12.09 13.14
CA GLU A 188 22.76 11.66 12.57
C GLU A 188 23.30 12.65 11.52
N THR A 189 22.47 13.58 11.06
CA THR A 189 22.83 14.55 10.01
C THR A 189 23.35 15.86 10.58
N ASP A 190 22.93 16.23 11.79
CA ASP A 190 23.48 17.40 12.46
C ASP A 190 24.90 17.11 12.93
N ASN A 191 25.82 18.00 12.56
CA ASN A 191 27.20 17.87 13.01
C ASN A 191 27.25 18.37 14.44
N ASP A 192 27.48 17.43 15.36
CA ASP A 192 27.75 17.71 16.77
C ASP A 192 28.60 19.00 16.92
N PRO A 193 28.21 19.96 17.78
CA PRO A 193 28.94 21.22 17.94
C PRO A 193 30.44 21.03 18.20
N GLU A 194 30.82 19.90 18.81
CA GLU A 194 32.21 19.49 18.95
C GLU A 194 32.88 19.27 17.58
N ASN A 195 32.31 18.43 16.72
CA ASN A 195 32.81 18.19 15.36
C ASN A 195 32.84 19.45 14.51
N THR A 196 31.83 20.31 14.65
CA THR A 196 31.79 21.59 13.93
C THR A 196 32.93 22.51 14.37
N THR A 197 33.20 22.58 15.68
CA THR A 197 34.29 23.39 16.24
C THR A 197 35.66 22.82 15.88
N GLN A 198 35.83 21.49 15.97
CA GLN A 198 37.06 20.81 15.55
C GLN A 198 37.36 21.05 14.07
N ASN A 199 36.34 20.99 13.20
CA ASN A 199 36.50 21.27 11.77
C ASN A 199 36.87 22.74 11.49
N ASP A 200 36.28 23.70 12.22
CA ASP A 200 36.62 25.11 12.07
C ASP A 200 38.04 25.41 12.56
N ASP A 201 38.45 24.83 13.70
CA ASP A 201 39.81 24.97 14.21
C ASP A 201 40.85 24.31 13.29
N MET A 202 40.53 23.13 12.74
CA MET A 202 41.36 22.46 11.73
C MET A 202 41.54 23.36 10.50
N LYS A 203 40.46 23.94 9.97
CA LYS A 203 40.53 24.87 8.83
C LYS A 203 41.39 26.09 9.15
N LYS A 204 41.22 26.70 10.32
CA LYS A 204 42.03 27.85 10.76
C LYS A 204 43.51 27.50 10.90
N SER A 205 43.82 26.33 11.44
CA SER A 205 45.19 25.84 11.59
C SER A 205 45.85 25.55 10.23
N VAL A 206 45.13 24.94 9.30
CA VAL A 206 45.59 24.74 7.92
C VAL A 206 45.88 26.07 7.23
N VAL A 207 44.99 27.07 7.40
CA VAL A 207 45.23 28.41 6.86
C VAL A 207 46.48 29.04 7.47
N LYS A 208 46.69 28.94 8.78
CA LYS A 208 47.92 29.44 9.43
C LYS A 208 49.18 28.79 8.85
N TRP A 209 49.21 27.46 8.70
CA TRP A 209 50.34 26.74 8.10
C TRP A 209 50.57 27.10 6.62
N LEU A 210 49.49 27.34 5.87
CA LEU A 210 49.60 27.83 4.48
C LEU A 210 50.27 29.21 4.41
N PHE A 211 50.07 30.09 5.40
CA PHE A 211 50.72 31.40 5.46
C PHE A 211 52.21 31.35 5.81
N GLU A 212 52.70 30.24 6.38
CA GLU A 212 54.12 30.02 6.70
C GLU A 212 54.95 29.60 5.47
N LEU A 213 54.28 29.08 4.43
CA LEU A 213 54.90 28.74 3.15
C LEU A 213 55.15 29.98 2.27
N SER A 214 56.03 29.82 1.27
CA SER A 214 56.25 30.87 0.27
C SER A 214 54.97 31.20 -0.50
N THR A 215 54.83 32.45 -0.95
CA THR A 215 53.66 32.95 -1.68
C THR A 215 53.28 32.11 -2.89
N LYS A 216 54.28 31.64 -3.65
CA LYS A 216 54.06 30.75 -4.81
C LYS A 216 53.53 29.36 -4.40
N GLN A 217 54.07 28.77 -3.33
CA GLN A 217 53.65 27.44 -2.87
C GLN A 217 52.22 27.48 -2.31
N ARG A 218 51.88 28.51 -1.54
CA ARG A 218 50.53 28.71 -1.00
C ARG A 218 49.47 28.84 -2.10
N GLU A 219 49.70 29.68 -3.10
CA GLU A 219 48.74 29.86 -4.20
C GLU A 219 48.52 28.58 -5.02
N VAL A 220 49.58 27.79 -5.24
CA VAL A 220 49.45 26.52 -5.96
C VAL A 220 48.61 25.52 -5.17
N LEU A 221 48.81 25.41 -3.85
CA LEU A 221 48.04 24.50 -3.01
C LEU A 221 46.58 24.93 -2.88
N ALA A 222 46.32 26.22 -2.62
CA ALA A 222 44.96 26.75 -2.43
C ALA A 222 44.10 26.77 -3.71
N ARG A 223 44.72 26.72 -4.91
CA ARG A 223 43.99 26.59 -6.18
C ARG A 223 43.81 25.14 -6.62
N ARG A 224 44.58 24.20 -6.05
CA ARG A 224 44.55 22.78 -6.43
C ARG A 224 43.55 21.97 -5.61
N PHE A 225 43.42 22.29 -4.33
CA PHE A 225 42.49 21.65 -3.37
C PHE A 225 41.39 22.64 -3.01
#